data_AF-A0A7S8EBF4-F1
#
_entry.id   AF-A0A7S8EBF4-F1
#
_cell.length_a   1.000
_cell.length_b   1.000
_cell.length_c   1.000
_cell.angle_alpha   90.00
_cell.angle_beta   90.00
_cell.angle_gamma   90.00
#
_symmetry.space_group_name_H-M   'P 1'
#
loop_
_entity.id
_entity.type
_entity.pdbx_description
1 polymer ?
#
loop_
_entity_poly.entity_id
_entity_poly.type
_entity_poly.pdbx_seq_one_letter_code
_entity_poly.pdbx_strand_id
1 'polypeptide(L)'
;MSQLKRISFLLMAILLPVLLAACSGENTATESETSQTQLSETFSVSEGGIELTFNYPQGWVTQEVEEMILLANSQESLDTISSASLDSLTVPEGGYGMIVVILPSDEMPPEINPTDLLTMMAEGAASEGVMMEAIEEIEIDEQMGAKADVTFLEATGEIYLLKSNEYSVMVYAAASDYADFEDTTQAVVNTIKAQ
;
A
#
# COMPACT_ATOMS: atom_id res chain seq x y z
N MET A 1 -48.87 -37.81 -21.78
CA MET A 1 -49.17 -39.18 -21.33
C MET A 1 -47.91 -39.80 -20.71
N SER A 2 -48.01 -40.23 -19.45
CA SER A 2 -47.30 -41.34 -18.75
C SER A 2 -45.79 -41.53 -18.99
N GLN A 3 -44.89 -41.28 -18.02
CA GLN A 3 -44.53 -42.16 -16.89
C GLN A 3 -44.19 -43.62 -17.30
N LEU A 4 -42.90 -43.98 -17.28
CA LEU A 4 -42.37 -45.33 -17.03
C LEU A 4 -40.89 -45.22 -16.58
N LYS A 5 -40.63 -45.23 -15.27
CA LYS A 5 -40.06 -46.36 -14.46
C LYS A 5 -38.62 -46.75 -14.87
N ARG A 6 -37.59 -46.32 -14.12
CA ARG A 6 -36.91 -47.03 -13.00
C ARG A 6 -36.49 -48.47 -13.30
N ILE A 7 -35.17 -48.74 -13.29
CA ILE A 7 -34.42 -49.91 -12.76
C ILE A 7 -32.93 -49.47 -12.77
N SER A 8 -32.30 -49.17 -11.63
CA SER A 8 -31.69 -50.08 -10.62
C SER A 8 -30.45 -50.83 -11.08
N PHE A 9 -29.33 -50.51 -10.40
CA PHE A 9 -28.22 -51.40 -9.99
C PHE A 9 -27.36 -52.01 -11.13
N LEU A 10 -26.03 -52.06 -11.10
CA LEU A 10 -25.14 -52.55 -10.04
C LEU A 10 -23.69 -52.54 -10.60
N LEU A 11 -22.68 -52.29 -9.73
CA LEU A 11 -21.28 -52.76 -9.81
C LEU A 11 -20.41 -52.24 -10.99
N MET A 12 -19.13 -51.89 -10.85
CA MET A 12 -18.09 -52.50 -10.02
C MET A 12 -16.84 -51.61 -9.96
N ALA A 13 -16.33 -51.47 -8.73
CA ALA A 13 -14.96 -51.20 -8.29
C ALA A 13 -13.83 -51.07 -9.33
N ILE A 14 -13.07 -49.98 -9.23
CA ILE A 14 -11.60 -50.03 -9.32
C ILE A 14 -11.01 -49.28 -8.14
N LEU A 15 -10.59 -50.07 -7.14
CA LEU A 15 -9.55 -49.74 -6.16
C LEU A 15 -8.22 -49.49 -6.88
N LEU A 16 -7.40 -48.55 -6.41
CA LEU A 16 -5.94 -48.68 -6.26
C LEU A 16 -5.38 -47.46 -5.47
N PRO A 17 -4.17 -47.53 -4.86
CA PRO A 17 -4.03 -47.60 -3.41
C PRO A 17 -3.30 -46.41 -2.79
N VAL A 18 -3.47 -46.33 -1.46
CA VAL A 18 -2.71 -45.54 -0.49
C VAL A 18 -1.21 -45.83 -0.61
N LEU A 19 -0.39 -44.78 -0.76
CA LEU A 19 1.02 -44.79 -0.38
C LEU A 19 1.18 -43.90 0.86
N LEU A 20 1.35 -44.57 2.00
CA LEU A 20 1.87 -44.02 3.24
C LEU A 20 3.36 -43.78 3.04
N ALA A 21 3.78 -42.52 3.00
CA ALA A 21 5.15 -42.13 3.33
C ALA A 21 5.21 -41.82 4.82
N ALA A 22 5.76 -42.76 5.59
CA ALA A 22 6.22 -42.55 6.95
C ALA A 22 7.72 -42.20 6.90
N CYS A 23 8.04 -40.92 7.04
CA CYS A 23 9.31 -40.43 7.57
C CYS A 23 8.92 -39.51 8.72
N SER A 24 9.02 -39.97 9.98
CA SER A 24 10.24 -39.88 10.80
C SER A 24 10.64 -38.43 10.98
N GLY A 25 10.41 -37.93 12.20
CA GLY A 25 10.38 -36.52 12.53
C GLY A 25 11.73 -35.81 12.48
N GLU A 26 11.63 -34.52 12.21
CA GLU A 26 12.36 -33.48 12.89
C GLU A 26 11.40 -32.29 12.98
N ASN A 27 11.06 -31.90 14.20
CA ASN A 27 10.05 -30.90 14.50
C ASN A 27 10.69 -29.51 14.36
N THR A 28 11.05 -29.14 13.13
CA THR A 28 11.39 -27.76 12.79
C THR A 28 10.08 -27.04 12.55
N ALA A 29 9.75 -26.09 13.42
CA ALA A 29 8.62 -25.20 13.23
C ALA A 29 8.83 -24.46 11.90
N THR A 30 8.12 -24.89 10.86
CA THR A 30 7.96 -24.12 9.64
C THR A 30 7.06 -22.94 10.02
N GLU A 31 7.69 -21.78 10.19
CA GLU A 31 7.01 -20.49 10.10
C GLU A 31 6.16 -20.55 8.83
N SER A 32 4.84 -20.53 9.00
CA SER A 32 3.94 -20.37 7.87
C SER A 32 4.14 -18.94 7.40
N GLU A 33 5.02 -18.74 6.43
CA GLU A 33 4.97 -17.59 5.55
C GLU A 33 3.57 -17.61 4.90
N THR A 34 2.63 -16.91 5.51
CA THR A 34 1.41 -16.49 4.82
C THR A 34 1.88 -15.58 3.70
N SER A 35 2.10 -16.16 2.51
CA SER A 35 2.27 -15.40 1.28
C SER A 35 0.97 -14.63 1.06
N GLN A 36 0.88 -13.42 1.59
CA GLN A 36 -0.15 -12.48 1.21
C GLN A 36 0.05 -12.20 -0.27
N THR A 37 -0.92 -12.57 -1.10
CA THR A 37 -0.88 -12.30 -2.53
C THR A 37 -0.85 -10.78 -2.71
N GLN A 38 0.21 -10.24 -3.31
CA GLN A 38 0.27 -8.83 -3.70
C GLN A 38 -0.46 -8.65 -5.04
N LEU A 39 -1.30 -7.62 -5.15
CA LEU A 39 -1.92 -7.16 -6.38
C LEU A 39 -1.05 -6.08 -7.01
N SER A 40 -1.12 -5.92 -8.33
CA SER A 40 -0.42 -4.88 -9.09
C SER A 40 -1.45 -4.10 -9.88
N GLU A 41 -1.40 -2.77 -9.80
CA GLU A 41 -2.31 -1.88 -10.53
C GLU A 41 -1.54 -0.73 -11.18
N THR A 42 -1.99 -0.32 -12.38
CA THR A 42 -1.43 0.80 -13.14
C THR A 42 -2.46 1.90 -13.24
N PHE A 43 -2.06 3.10 -12.89
CA PHE A 43 -2.84 4.34 -12.92
C PHE A 43 -2.20 5.30 -13.92
N SER A 44 -3.03 6.06 -14.65
CA SER A 44 -2.54 7.06 -15.61
C SER A 44 -2.99 8.44 -15.15
N VAL A 45 -2.06 9.29 -14.73
CA VAL A 45 -2.39 10.63 -14.24
C VAL A 45 -2.43 11.62 -15.41
N SER A 46 -3.60 12.22 -15.60
CA SER A 46 -4.04 12.80 -16.87
C SER A 46 -3.34 14.10 -17.32
N GLU A 47 -2.64 14.82 -16.43
CA GLU A 47 -1.99 16.09 -16.78
C GLU A 47 -0.53 15.98 -17.24
N GLY A 48 0.15 14.85 -16.96
CA GLY A 48 1.54 14.62 -17.38
C GLY A 48 1.76 13.46 -18.35
N GLY A 49 0.75 12.63 -18.58
CA GLY A 49 0.91 11.36 -19.31
C GLY A 49 1.80 10.35 -18.58
N ILE A 50 2.00 10.55 -17.27
CA ILE A 50 2.82 9.69 -16.41
C ILE A 50 1.97 8.50 -16.00
N GLU A 51 2.50 7.30 -16.20
CA GLU A 51 1.92 6.05 -15.72
C GLU A 51 2.56 5.70 -14.37
N LEU A 52 1.74 5.65 -13.32
CA LEU A 52 2.14 5.15 -12.01
C LEU A 52 1.72 3.70 -11.86
N THR A 53 2.65 2.83 -11.48
CA THR A 53 2.37 1.43 -11.15
C THR A 53 2.93 1.13 -9.77
N PHE A 54 2.16 0.42 -8.94
CA PHE A 54 2.60 -0.10 -7.66
C PHE A 54 1.83 -1.36 -7.28
N ASN A 55 2.36 -2.08 -6.30
CA ASN A 55 1.75 -3.28 -5.75
C ASN A 55 1.20 -3.01 -4.35
N TYR A 56 0.10 -3.67 -3.99
CA TYR A 56 -0.50 -3.56 -2.67
C TYR A 56 -1.15 -4.89 -2.22
N PRO A 57 -1.40 -5.10 -0.92
CA PRO A 57 -1.93 -6.38 -0.43
C PRO A 57 -3.32 -6.70 -1.00
N GLN A 58 -3.57 -7.98 -1.29
CA GLN A 58 -4.88 -8.42 -1.75
C GLN A 58 -5.98 -8.10 -0.73
N GLY A 59 -7.11 -7.60 -1.24
CA GLY A 59 -8.30 -7.26 -0.43
C GLY A 59 -8.37 -5.80 -0.02
N TRP A 60 -7.32 -5.02 -0.30
CA TRP A 60 -7.33 -3.57 -0.16
C TRP A 60 -8.12 -2.92 -1.29
N VAL A 61 -8.53 -1.68 -1.06
CA VAL A 61 -9.33 -0.87 -1.99
C VAL A 61 -8.51 0.33 -2.47
N THR A 62 -8.66 0.66 -3.75
CA THR A 62 -8.02 1.79 -4.40
C THR A 62 -9.05 2.73 -5.03
N GLN A 63 -8.74 4.02 -5.07
CA GLN A 63 -9.55 5.03 -5.76
C GLN A 63 -8.67 6.16 -6.28
N GLU A 64 -8.87 6.55 -7.53
CA GLU A 64 -8.28 7.77 -8.11
C GLU A 64 -9.21 8.96 -7.85
N VAL A 65 -8.67 10.04 -7.26
CA VAL A 65 -9.38 11.28 -6.95
C VAL A 65 -8.46 12.46 -7.22
N GLU A 66 -8.83 13.35 -8.14
CA GLU A 66 -8.14 14.63 -8.39
C GLU A 66 -6.60 14.50 -8.41
N GLU A 67 -6.07 13.66 -9.31
CA GLU A 67 -4.62 13.42 -9.49
C GLU A 67 -3.90 12.70 -8.34
N MET A 68 -4.66 12.27 -7.34
CA MET A 68 -4.19 11.46 -6.23
C MET A 68 -4.73 10.04 -6.37
N ILE A 69 -3.95 9.09 -5.87
CA ILE A 69 -4.38 7.69 -5.74
C ILE A 69 -4.48 7.38 -4.26
N LEU A 70 -5.69 7.04 -3.83
CA LEU A 70 -6.01 6.63 -2.48
C LEU A 70 -5.97 5.10 -2.42
N LEU A 71 -5.33 4.57 -1.39
CA LEU A 71 -5.21 3.16 -1.12
C LEU A 71 -5.57 2.93 0.35
N ALA A 72 -6.37 1.92 0.66
CA ALA A 72 -6.73 1.61 2.04
C ALA A 72 -7.00 0.13 2.27
N ASN A 73 -6.83 -0.33 3.51
CA ASN A 73 -7.10 -1.72 3.89
C ASN A 73 -8.59 -2.06 3.99
N SER A 74 -9.48 -1.06 3.92
CA SER A 74 -10.93 -1.21 3.96
C SER A 74 -11.64 -0.03 3.29
N GLN A 75 -12.91 -0.21 2.90
CA GLN A 75 -13.72 0.90 2.36
C GLN A 75 -13.93 2.01 3.40
N GLU A 76 -14.08 1.67 4.67
CA GLU A 76 -14.24 2.66 5.76
C GLU A 76 -13.00 3.55 5.89
N SER A 77 -11.81 2.95 5.84
CA SER A 77 -10.55 3.67 5.82
C SER A 77 -10.45 4.57 4.57
N LEU A 78 -10.84 4.07 3.40
CA LEU A 78 -10.82 4.84 2.14
C LEU A 78 -11.77 6.06 2.18
N ASP A 79 -13.00 5.86 2.65
CA ASP A 79 -13.99 6.92 2.80
C ASP A 79 -13.51 7.99 3.80
N THR A 80 -12.75 7.57 4.81
CA THR A 80 -12.20 8.49 5.81
C THR A 80 -11.06 9.32 5.23
N ILE A 81 -10.08 8.69 4.55
CA ILE A 81 -8.94 9.44 3.97
C ILE A 81 -9.35 10.29 2.75
N SER A 82 -10.41 9.93 2.04
CA SER A 82 -10.91 10.71 0.89
C SER A 82 -11.68 11.98 1.28
N SER A 83 -12.18 12.05 2.52
CA SER A 83 -12.97 13.17 3.02
C SER A 83 -12.26 14.02 4.07
N ALA A 84 -11.15 13.53 4.61
CA ALA A 84 -10.35 14.22 5.59
C ALA A 84 -9.42 15.27 4.96
N SER A 85 -9.24 16.37 5.65
CA SER A 85 -8.10 17.25 5.42
C SER A 85 -6.86 16.64 6.07
N LEU A 86 -5.68 16.82 5.49
CA LEU A 86 -4.42 16.22 5.98
C LEU A 86 -4.11 16.63 7.43
N ASP A 87 -4.48 17.84 7.84
CA ASP A 87 -4.32 18.37 9.20
C ASP A 87 -5.28 17.71 10.23
N SER A 88 -6.32 17.03 9.77
CA SER A 88 -7.33 16.38 10.61
C SER A 88 -7.50 14.89 10.31
N LEU A 89 -6.49 14.25 9.71
CA LEU A 89 -6.63 12.86 9.33
C LEU A 89 -6.82 11.98 10.57
N THR A 90 -7.96 11.30 10.60
CA THR A 90 -8.30 10.32 11.63
C THR A 90 -8.45 8.99 10.92
N VAL A 91 -7.66 7.98 11.26
CA VAL A 91 -7.80 6.64 10.65
C VAL A 91 -8.58 5.77 11.63
N PRO A 92 -9.62 5.01 11.20
CA PRO A 92 -10.38 4.14 12.11
C PRO A 92 -9.47 3.13 12.82
N GLU A 93 -9.93 2.57 13.94
CA GLU A 93 -9.22 1.50 14.67
C GLU A 93 -8.98 0.29 13.74
N GLY A 94 -7.75 -0.19 13.69
CA GLY A 94 -7.27 -1.21 12.74
C GLY A 94 -7.14 -0.72 11.30
N GLY A 95 -7.42 0.55 11.04
CA GLY A 95 -7.41 1.15 9.72
C GLY A 95 -6.01 1.50 9.24
N TYR A 96 -5.84 1.44 7.93
CA TYR A 96 -4.67 1.90 7.21
C TYR A 96 -5.13 2.69 5.98
N GLY A 97 -4.50 3.84 5.75
CA GLY A 97 -4.69 4.64 4.54
C GLY A 97 -3.36 5.10 3.97
N MET A 98 -3.28 5.16 2.64
CA MET A 98 -2.18 5.72 1.88
C MET A 98 -2.71 6.63 0.77
N ILE A 99 -2.03 7.74 0.56
CA ILE A 99 -2.26 8.70 -0.51
C ILE A 99 -0.98 8.78 -1.32
N VAL A 100 -1.08 8.60 -2.63
CA VAL A 100 0.03 8.75 -3.57
C VAL A 100 -0.27 9.90 -4.51
N VAL A 101 0.64 10.86 -4.56
CA VAL A 101 0.51 12.10 -5.34
C VAL A 101 1.71 12.22 -6.27
N ILE A 102 1.45 12.55 -7.54
CA ILE A 102 2.51 12.89 -8.49
C ILE A 102 2.65 14.41 -8.51
N LEU A 103 3.87 14.89 -8.28
CA LEU A 103 4.22 16.30 -8.32
C LEU A 103 5.05 16.57 -9.58
N PRO A 104 4.54 17.35 -10.55
CA PRO A 104 5.31 17.77 -11.72
C PRO A 104 6.56 18.57 -11.32
N SER A 105 7.70 18.30 -11.96
CA SER A 105 8.95 18.98 -11.58
C SER A 105 8.99 20.47 -11.91
N ASP A 106 8.14 20.95 -12.82
CA ASP A 106 7.99 22.36 -13.15
C ASP A 106 7.19 23.15 -12.10
N GLU A 107 6.45 22.46 -11.25
CA GLU A 107 5.75 23.04 -10.09
C GLU A 107 6.60 23.05 -8.81
N MET A 108 7.72 22.34 -8.82
CA MET A 108 8.64 22.27 -7.68
C MET A 108 9.82 23.25 -7.83
N PRO A 109 10.40 23.73 -6.71
CA PRO A 109 11.63 24.50 -6.76
C PRO A 109 12.72 23.70 -7.50
N PRO A 110 13.39 24.31 -8.51
CA PRO A 110 14.42 23.59 -9.25
C PRO A 110 15.55 23.18 -8.30
N GLU A 111 16.07 21.97 -8.50
CA GLU A 111 17.24 21.43 -7.78
C GLU A 111 17.03 21.20 -6.26
N ILE A 112 15.84 21.39 -5.70
CA ILE A 112 15.60 21.07 -4.28
C ILE A 112 15.80 19.57 -4.05
N ASN A 113 16.64 19.19 -3.08
CA ASN A 113 16.77 17.78 -2.72
C ASN A 113 15.53 17.35 -1.88
N PRO A 114 15.22 16.05 -1.83
CA PRO A 114 14.00 15.58 -1.16
C PRO A 114 13.96 15.92 0.35
N THR A 115 15.09 15.85 1.04
CA THR A 115 15.17 16.13 2.49
C THR A 115 14.91 17.60 2.81
N ASP A 116 15.42 18.52 1.99
CA ASP A 116 15.15 19.96 2.10
C ASP A 116 13.67 20.25 1.84
N LEU A 117 13.05 19.60 0.84
CA LEU A 117 11.63 19.79 0.57
C LEU A 117 10.76 19.31 1.74
N LEU A 118 11.03 18.12 2.30
CA LEU A 118 10.32 17.65 3.49
C LEU A 118 10.56 18.57 4.70
N THR A 119 11.77 19.11 4.86
CA THR A 119 12.06 20.07 5.94
C THR A 119 11.23 21.35 5.78
N MET A 120 11.12 21.88 4.55
CA MET A 120 10.27 23.04 4.28
C MET A 120 8.79 22.74 4.55
N MET A 121 8.32 21.55 4.21
CA MET A 121 6.95 21.12 4.52
C MET A 121 6.71 20.99 6.02
N ALA A 122 7.67 20.42 6.76
CA ALA A 122 7.62 20.30 8.22
C ALA A 122 7.45 21.67 8.90
N GLU A 123 8.19 22.68 8.45
CA GLU A 123 8.10 24.05 8.98
C GLU A 123 6.71 24.67 8.75
N GLY A 124 6.08 24.40 7.60
CA GLY A 124 4.71 24.85 7.30
C GLY A 124 3.66 24.11 8.12
N ALA A 125 3.75 22.77 8.13
CA ALA A 125 2.78 21.87 8.75
C ALA A 125 2.75 21.99 10.29
N ALA A 126 3.88 22.35 10.91
CA ALA A 126 3.95 22.61 12.35
C ALA A 126 2.97 23.70 12.82
N SER A 127 2.64 24.66 11.95
CA SER A 127 1.65 25.71 12.26
C SER A 127 0.21 25.20 12.29
N GLU A 128 -0.04 24.03 11.70
CA GLU A 128 -1.33 23.36 11.61
C GLU A 128 -1.47 22.19 12.61
N GLY A 129 -0.44 21.98 13.45
CA GLY A 129 -0.44 20.94 14.48
C GLY A 129 0.02 19.57 14.01
N VAL A 130 0.55 19.47 12.77
CA VAL A 130 1.20 18.27 12.25
C VAL A 130 2.69 18.35 12.59
N MET A 131 3.22 17.31 13.23
CA MET A 131 4.64 17.24 13.58
C MET A 131 5.33 16.26 12.64
N MET A 132 6.35 16.73 11.93
CA MET A 132 7.20 15.90 11.09
C MET A 132 8.58 15.80 11.73
N GLU A 133 9.04 14.57 11.96
CA GLU A 133 10.29 14.25 12.64
C GLU A 133 11.08 13.21 11.81
N ALA A 134 12.29 12.89 12.27
CA ALA A 134 13.13 11.83 11.70
C ALA A 134 13.32 11.91 10.17
N ILE A 135 13.45 13.11 9.61
CA ILE A 135 13.68 13.29 8.17
C ILE A 135 15.02 12.67 7.79
N GLU A 136 14.99 11.66 6.92
CA GLU A 136 16.17 10.92 6.47
C GLU A 136 16.18 10.72 4.95
N GLU A 137 17.39 10.60 4.40
CA GLU A 137 17.59 10.29 2.98
C GLU A 137 17.41 8.78 2.76
N ILE A 138 16.69 8.43 1.68
CA ILE A 138 16.43 7.05 1.30
C ILE A 138 16.73 6.83 -0.19
N GLU A 139 16.92 5.58 -0.58
CA GLU A 139 17.06 5.16 -1.97
C GLU A 139 16.16 3.96 -2.22
N ILE A 140 15.28 4.06 -3.22
CA ILE A 140 14.33 3.00 -3.60
C ILE A 140 14.46 2.76 -5.10
N ASP A 141 14.82 1.55 -5.52
CA ASP A 141 15.01 1.21 -6.95
C ASP A 141 15.89 2.23 -7.72
N GLU A 142 17.02 2.65 -7.12
CA GLU A 142 17.95 3.68 -7.66
C GLU A 142 17.37 5.11 -7.70
N GLN A 143 16.16 5.31 -7.17
CA GLN A 143 15.52 6.61 -7.02
C GLN A 143 15.86 7.20 -5.66
N MET A 144 16.52 8.36 -5.67
CA MET A 144 16.79 9.12 -4.45
C MET A 144 15.48 9.69 -3.88
N GLY A 145 15.35 9.65 -2.56
CA GLY A 145 14.20 10.19 -1.88
C GLY A 145 14.50 10.63 -0.45
N ALA A 146 13.44 11.01 0.25
CA ALA A 146 13.46 11.23 1.68
C ALA A 146 12.25 10.58 2.34
N LYS A 147 12.42 10.13 3.59
CA LYS A 147 11.36 9.65 4.48
C LYS A 147 11.27 10.61 5.66
N ALA A 148 10.07 10.79 6.21
CA ALA A 148 9.86 11.42 7.50
C ALA A 148 8.75 10.73 8.27
N ASP A 149 8.90 10.65 9.60
CA ASP A 149 7.84 10.23 10.49
C ASP A 149 6.90 11.42 10.73
N VAL A 150 5.59 11.16 10.72
CA VAL A 150 4.58 12.21 10.89
C VAL A 150 3.63 11.83 12.01
N THR A 151 3.42 12.78 12.92
CA THR A 151 2.44 12.65 14.00
C THR A 151 1.31 13.65 13.79
N PHE A 152 0.09 13.11 13.71
CA PHE A 152 -1.18 13.84 13.71
C PHE A 152 -1.77 13.81 15.13
N LEU A 153 -2.89 14.52 15.33
CA LEU A 153 -3.57 14.53 16.62
C LEU A 153 -3.99 13.13 17.09
N GLU A 154 -4.41 12.26 16.18
CA GLU A 154 -4.99 10.94 16.50
C GLU A 154 -4.37 9.78 15.68
N ALA A 155 -3.33 10.05 14.90
CA ALA A 155 -2.67 9.04 14.06
C ALA A 155 -1.17 9.29 13.96
N THR A 156 -0.43 8.24 13.66
CA THR A 156 0.97 8.32 13.23
C THR A 156 1.08 7.83 11.80
N GLY A 157 2.05 8.35 11.08
CA GLY A 157 2.23 8.07 9.68
C GLY A 157 3.64 8.31 9.22
N GLU A 158 3.84 8.12 7.93
CA GLU A 158 5.11 8.33 7.23
C GLU A 158 4.84 9.11 5.96
N ILE A 159 5.76 10.02 5.63
CA ILE A 159 5.82 10.66 4.32
C ILE A 159 7.07 10.19 3.60
N TYR A 160 6.90 9.79 2.35
CA TYR A 160 7.97 9.51 1.42
C TYR A 160 7.91 10.53 0.29
N LEU A 161 9.08 11.02 -0.11
CA LEU A 161 9.23 11.85 -1.30
C LEU A 161 10.29 11.21 -2.18
N LEU A 162 9.87 10.62 -3.29
CA LEU A 162 10.73 9.96 -4.26
C LEU A 162 10.92 10.88 -5.45
N LYS A 163 12.17 11.24 -5.78
CA LYS A 163 12.45 12.22 -6.83
C LYS A 163 12.98 11.58 -8.10
N SER A 164 12.39 11.92 -9.23
CA SER A 164 12.89 11.62 -10.58
C SER A 164 13.34 12.92 -11.26
N ASN A 165 13.81 12.82 -12.51
CA ASN A 165 14.21 13.98 -13.31
C ASN A 165 13.00 14.79 -13.79
N GLU A 166 11.85 14.14 -14.01
CA GLU A 166 10.66 14.74 -14.63
C GLU A 166 9.52 14.96 -13.64
N TYR A 167 9.46 14.20 -12.56
CA TYR A 167 8.42 14.29 -11.53
C TYR A 167 9.00 13.92 -10.15
N SER A 168 8.23 14.18 -9.09
CA SER A 168 8.39 13.52 -7.80
C SER A 168 7.12 12.78 -7.43
N VAL A 169 7.24 11.68 -6.70
CA VAL A 169 6.11 10.97 -6.12
C VAL A 169 6.14 11.21 -4.62
N MET A 170 5.07 11.79 -4.10
CA MET A 170 4.86 11.94 -2.67
C MET A 170 3.89 10.85 -2.22
N VAL A 171 4.31 10.09 -1.20
CA VAL A 171 3.47 9.09 -0.56
C VAL A 171 3.24 9.53 0.86
N TYR A 172 1.99 9.51 1.28
CA TYR A 172 1.59 9.74 2.66
C TYR A 172 0.86 8.49 3.14
N ALA A 173 1.33 7.87 4.22
CA ALA A 173 0.70 6.70 4.82
C ALA A 173 0.38 6.97 6.29
N ALA A 174 -0.76 6.52 6.76
CA ALA A 174 -1.17 6.67 8.15
C ALA A 174 -1.97 5.48 8.66
N ALA A 175 -1.82 5.20 9.95
CA ALA A 175 -2.59 4.21 10.68
C ALA A 175 -2.83 4.65 12.12
N SER A 176 -3.84 4.06 12.75
CA SER A 176 -4.14 4.24 14.18
C SER A 176 -3.37 3.22 15.04
N ASP A 177 -3.54 1.94 14.78
CA ASP A 177 -2.92 0.82 15.52
C ASP A 177 -2.65 -0.42 14.64
N TYR A 178 -2.42 -0.20 13.34
CA TYR A 178 -2.15 -1.26 12.38
C TYR A 178 -0.79 -1.94 12.65
N ALA A 179 -0.81 -3.21 13.05
CA ALA A 179 0.35 -3.92 13.59
C ALA A 179 1.57 -3.98 12.65
N ASP A 180 1.33 -4.09 11.35
CA ASP A 180 2.38 -4.26 10.32
C ASP A 180 2.57 -2.96 9.51
N PHE A 181 2.34 -1.79 10.12
CA PHE A 181 2.31 -0.50 9.41
C PHE A 181 3.59 -0.21 8.63
N GLU A 182 4.74 -0.17 9.30
CA GLU A 182 6.03 0.16 8.70
C GLU A 182 6.40 -0.84 7.59
N ASP A 183 6.31 -2.14 7.89
CA ASP A 183 6.62 -3.21 6.93
C ASP A 183 5.71 -3.16 5.70
N THR A 184 4.41 -2.90 5.90
CA THR A 184 3.43 -2.83 4.81
C THR A 184 3.64 -1.57 3.96
N THR A 185 3.83 -0.41 4.60
CA THR A 185 4.11 0.85 3.90
C THR A 185 5.36 0.71 3.05
N GLN A 186 6.46 0.23 3.64
CA GLN A 186 7.71 0.05 2.92
C GLN A 186 7.56 -0.95 1.77
N ALA A 187 6.80 -2.04 1.96
CA ALA A 187 6.56 -3.01 0.89
C ALA A 187 5.78 -2.41 -0.29
N VAL A 188 4.82 -1.52 -0.05
CA VAL A 188 4.09 -0.81 -1.12
C VAL A 188 5.00 0.21 -1.79
N VAL A 189 5.66 1.08 -1.02
CA VAL A 189 6.52 2.16 -1.55
C VAL A 189 7.66 1.60 -2.41
N ASN A 190 8.26 0.47 -2.01
CA ASN A 190 9.32 -0.20 -2.78
C ASN A 190 8.88 -0.69 -4.16
N THR A 191 7.59 -0.68 -4.47
CA THR A 191 7.06 -1.13 -5.76
C THR A 191 6.59 0.01 -6.64
N ILE A 192 6.64 1.26 -6.16
CA ILE A 192 6.23 2.44 -6.90
C ILE A 192 7.17 2.67 -8.07
N LYS A 193 6.58 2.78 -9.26
CA LYS A 193 7.25 3.14 -10.50
C LYS A 193 6.41 4.16 -11.23
N ALA A 194 7.03 5.26 -11.63
CA ALA A 194 6.42 6.26 -12.50
C ALA A 194 7.21 6.31 -13.82
N GLN A 195 6.54 6.37 -14.96
CA GLN A 195 7.19 6.34 -16.28
C GLN A 195 6.34 7.00 -17.35
#